data_AF-A0A925DLI6-F1
#
_entry.id   AF-A0A925DLI6-F1
#
_cell.length_a   1.000
_cell.length_b   1.000
_cell.length_c   1.000
_cell.angle_alpha   90.00
_cell.angle_beta   90.00
_cell.angle_gamma   90.00
#
_symmetry.space_group_name_H-M   'P 1'
#
loop_
_entity.id
_entity.type
_entity.pdbx_description
1 polymer ?
#
loop_
_entity_poly.entity_id
_entity_poly.type
_entity_poly.pdbx_seq_one_letter_code
_entity_poly.pdbx_strand_id
1 'polypeptide(L)'
;EALLRSCRLARAGGAGLIALAPSGSALAQLATLTIPIDLVANSDQTSPISARLAYLVVIDVLALGLALRAKMQAAQADPRLGSLIA
;
A
#
# COMPACT_ATOMS: atom_id res chain seq x y z
N GLU A 1 -10.38 -17.67 -5.98
CA GLU A 1 -9.81 -18.05 -7.31
C GLU A 1 -9.45 -16.92 -8.26
N ALA A 2 -10.40 -16.10 -8.77
CA ALA A 2 -10.08 -15.14 -9.84
C ALA A 2 -8.94 -14.15 -9.50
N LEU A 3 -8.94 -13.58 -8.29
CA LEU A 3 -7.90 -12.66 -7.82
C LEU A 3 -6.50 -13.30 -7.84
N LEU A 4 -6.34 -14.46 -7.20
CA LEU A 4 -5.05 -15.15 -7.13
C LEU A 4 -4.55 -15.57 -8.51
N ARG A 5 -5.46 -15.91 -9.43
CA ARG A 5 -5.10 -16.19 -10.83
C ARG A 5 -4.55 -14.94 -11.51
N SER A 6 -5.23 -13.79 -11.38
CA SER A 6 -4.76 -12.52 -11.94
C SER A 6 -3.40 -12.10 -11.38
N CYS A 7 -3.20 -12.23 -10.06
CA CYS A 7 -1.92 -11.93 -9.41
C CYS A 7 -0.79 -12.84 -9.91
N ARG A 8 -1.06 -14.14 -10.12
CA ARG A 8 -0.07 -15.07 -10.68
C ARG A 8 0.33 -14.68 -12.10
N LEU A 9 -0.64 -14.31 -12.94
CA LEU A 9 -0.37 -13.84 -14.31
C LEU A 9 0.45 -12.55 -14.33
N ALA A 10 0.10 -11.57 -13.49
CA ALA A 10 0.86 -10.32 -13.38
C ALA A 10 2.32 -10.58 -12.99
N ARG A 11 2.55 -11.46 -12.00
CA ARG A 11 3.90 -11.86 -11.60
C ARG A 11 4.66 -12.64 -12.66
N ALA A 12 3.99 -13.53 -13.39
CA ALA A 12 4.60 -14.23 -14.52
C ALA A 12 5.06 -13.24 -15.61
N GLY A 13 4.37 -12.11 -15.75
CA GLY A 13 4.78 -10.99 -16.61
C GLY A 13 5.86 -10.07 -16.03
N GLY A 14 6.44 -10.39 -14.86
CA GLY A 14 7.50 -9.61 -14.23
C GLY A 14 7.03 -8.42 -13.39
N ALA A 15 5.72 -8.25 -13.17
CA ALA A 15 5.21 -7.16 -12.34
C ALA A 15 5.53 -7.37 -10.85
N GLY A 16 5.95 -6.30 -10.17
CA GLY A 16 5.99 -6.26 -8.71
C GLY A 16 4.57 -6.27 -8.15
N LEU A 17 4.32 -7.10 -7.13
CA LEU A 17 3.01 -7.24 -6.50
C LEU A 17 3.07 -6.71 -5.06
N ILE A 18 2.30 -5.65 -4.77
CA ILE A 18 2.07 -5.17 -3.40
C ILE A 18 0.68 -5.64 -2.97
N ALA A 19 0.59 -6.33 -1.83
CA ALA A 19 -0.68 -6.79 -1.28
C ALA A 19 -1.01 -6.11 0.05
N LEU A 20 -2.23 -5.59 0.16
CA LEU A 20 -2.90 -5.33 1.44
C LEU A 20 -3.70 -6.59 1.76
N ALA A 21 -3.29 -7.37 2.76
CA ALA A 21 -3.93 -8.65 3.04
C ALA A 21 -3.67 -9.09 4.49
N PRO A 22 -4.45 -10.03 5.05
CA PRO A 22 -4.10 -10.65 6.30
C PRO A 22 -2.79 -11.43 6.16
N SER A 23 -2.01 -11.44 7.23
CA SER A 23 -0.79 -12.22 7.34
C SER A 23 -1.05 -13.70 7.07
N GLY A 24 -0.12 -14.36 6.38
CA GLY A 24 -0.21 -15.78 6.05
C GLY A 24 -1.26 -16.14 4.99
N SER A 25 -2.08 -15.20 4.51
CA SER A 25 -3.04 -15.47 3.43
C SER A 25 -2.34 -15.85 2.12
N ALA A 26 -3.03 -16.58 1.24
CA ALA A 26 -2.51 -16.97 -0.06
C ALA A 26 -2.09 -15.76 -0.93
N LEU A 27 -2.76 -14.62 -0.76
CA LEU A 27 -2.39 -13.38 -1.45
C LEU A 27 -1.10 -12.77 -0.88
N ALA A 28 -0.94 -12.77 0.45
CA ALA A 28 0.28 -12.29 1.11
C ALA A 28 1.51 -13.11 0.70
N GLN A 29 1.37 -14.44 0.63
CA GLN A 29 2.48 -15.32 0.21
C GLN A 29 2.86 -15.13 -1.27
N LEU A 30 1.90 -14.73 -2.11
CA LEU A 30 2.15 -14.51 -3.53
C LEU A 30 2.83 -13.15 -3.82
N ALA A 31 2.66 -12.17 -2.93
CA ALA A 31 3.11 -10.80 -3.11
C ALA A 31 4.64 -10.64 -3.05
N THR A 32 5.16 -9.65 -3.78
CA THR A 32 6.54 -9.19 -3.64
C THR A 32 6.73 -8.45 -2.32
N LEU A 33 5.73 -7.67 -1.93
CA LEU A 33 5.67 -6.96 -0.66
C LEU A 33 4.26 -7.08 -0.10
N THR A 34 4.14 -7.48 1.16
CA THR A 34 2.86 -7.48 1.88
C THR A 34 2.85 -6.40 2.92
N ILE A 35 1.78 -5.61 2.95
CA ILE A 35 1.42 -4.74 4.06
C ILE A 35 0.32 -5.49 4.82
N PRO A 36 0.67 -6.15 5.95
CA PRO A 36 -0.27 -6.98 6.68
C PRO A 36 -1.37 -6.12 7.33
N ILE A 37 -2.63 -6.54 7.17
CA ILE A 37 -3.79 -5.95 7.85
C ILE A 37 -4.47 -7.05 8.65
N ASP A 38 -3.96 -7.27 9.86
CA ASP A 38 -4.46 -8.29 10.79
C ASP A 38 -5.46 -7.65 11.75
N LEU A 39 -6.73 -7.99 11.57
CA LEU A 39 -7.80 -7.51 12.44
C LEU A 39 -7.97 -8.51 13.57
N VAL A 40 -7.69 -8.08 14.80
CA VAL A 40 -7.94 -8.88 15.98
C VAL A 40 -9.45 -9.06 16.12
N ALA A 41 -9.93 -10.30 15.95
CA ALA A 41 -11.29 -10.66 16.23
C ALA A 41 -11.50 -10.63 17.75
N ASN A 42 -11.94 -9.50 18.29
CA ASN A 42 -12.45 -9.45 19.65
C ASN A 42 -13.79 -10.18 19.64
N SER A 43 -13.83 -11.41 20.18
CA SER A 43 -15.04 -12.25 20.34
C SER A 43 -15.87 -12.43 19.06
N ASP A 44 -15.62 -13.54 18.37
CA ASP A 44 -16.46 -14.22 17.38
C ASP A 44 -16.82 -13.52 16.05
N GLN A 45 -16.69 -12.20 15.86
CA GLN A 45 -16.96 -11.58 14.55
C GLN A 45 -16.07 -10.37 14.24
N THR A 46 -15.15 -10.51 13.28
CA THR A 46 -14.61 -9.35 12.56
C THR A 46 -15.70 -8.80 11.64
N SER A 47 -16.22 -7.60 11.94
CA SER A 47 -17.23 -6.98 11.08
C SER A 47 -16.67 -6.68 9.68
N PRO A 48 -17.38 -7.02 8.60
CA PRO A 48 -17.01 -6.64 7.25
C PRO A 48 -16.77 -5.14 7.07
N ILE A 49 -17.46 -4.30 7.86
CA ILE A 49 -17.31 -2.84 7.84
C ILE A 49 -15.96 -2.44 8.45
N SER A 50 -15.61 -2.96 9.63
CA SER A 50 -14.32 -2.69 10.28
C SER A 50 -13.15 -3.10 9.41
N ALA A 51 -13.28 -4.24 8.73
CA ALA A 51 -12.28 -4.68 7.78
C ALA A 51 -12.12 -3.70 6.62
N ARG A 52 -13.22 -3.27 6.01
CA ARG A 52 -13.15 -2.29 4.92
C ARG A 52 -12.52 -0.96 5.35
N LEU A 53 -12.86 -0.47 6.54
CA LEU A 53 -12.30 0.78 7.07
C LEU A 53 -10.80 0.67 7.31
N ALA A 54 -10.32 -0.44 7.88
CA ALA A 54 -8.88 -0.63 8.08
C ALA A 54 -8.10 -0.58 6.76
N TYR A 55 -8.62 -1.22 5.70
CA TYR A 55 -7.99 -1.18 4.39
C TYR A 55 -7.99 0.23 3.79
N LEU A 56 -9.09 0.98 3.92
CA LEU A 56 -9.16 2.36 3.42
C LEU A 56 -8.19 3.28 4.16
N VAL A 57 -8.10 3.19 5.48
CA VAL A 57 -7.14 3.99 6.27
C VAL A 57 -5.69 3.73 5.81
N VAL A 58 -5.33 2.46 5.57
CA VAL A 58 -3.99 2.12 5.06
C VAL A 58 -3.76 2.74 3.68
N ILE A 59 -4.76 2.68 2.78
CA ILE A 59 -4.69 3.32 1.46
C ILE A 59 -4.49 4.84 1.59
N ASP A 60 -5.23 5.50 2.48
CA ASP A 60 -5.14 6.94 2.70
C ASP A 60 -3.77 7.35 3.24
N VAL A 61 -3.21 6.60 4.19
CA VAL A 61 -1.87 6.85 4.73
C VAL A 61 -0.80 6.69 3.67
N LEU A 62 -0.90 5.66 2.81
CA LEU A 62 0.02 5.47 1.69
C LEU A 62 -0.06 6.62 0.68
N ALA A 63 -1.27 7.06 0.35
CA ALA A 63 -1.49 8.19 -0.56
C ALA A 63 -0.91 9.49 0.00
N LEU A 64 -1.17 9.78 1.28
CA LEU A 64 -0.64 10.97 1.95
C LEU A 64 0.89 10.93 2.01
N GLY A 65 1.48 9.79 2.40
CA GLY A 65 2.93 9.62 2.45
C GLY A 65 3.59 9.83 1.08
N LEU A 66 2.98 9.29 0.02
CA LEU A 66 3.44 9.50 -1.35
C LEU A 66 3.38 10.99 -1.75
N ALA A 67 2.28 11.67 -1.43
CA ALA A 67 2.11 13.09 -1.74
C ALA A 67 3.13 13.97 -1.01
N LEU A 68 3.39 13.71 0.27
CA LEU A 68 4.40 14.42 1.07
C LEU A 68 5.80 14.19 0.50
N ARG A 69 6.14 12.95 0.14
CA ARG A 69 7.43 12.62 -0.49
C ARG A 69 7.61 13.36 -1.81
N ALA A 70 6.59 13.37 -2.66
CA ALA A 70 6.64 14.07 -3.95
C ALA A 70 6.86 15.58 -3.77
N LYS A 71 6.19 16.21 -2.80
CA LYS A 71 6.41 17.63 -2.45
C LYS A 71 7.83 17.90 -1.98
N MET A 72 8.39 17.06 -1.11
CA MET A 72 9.77 17.22 -0.63
C MET A 72 10.79 17.06 -1.75
N GLN A 73 10.56 16.12 -2.68
CA GLN A 73 11.43 15.92 -3.84
C GLN A 73 11.37 17.11 -4.80
N ALA A 74 10.18 17.65 -5.06
CA ALA A 74 10.01 18.86 -5.86
C ALA A 74 10.71 20.07 -5.21
N ALA A 75 10.62 20.24 -3.89
CA ALA A 75 11.31 21.29 -3.16
C ALA A 75 12.84 21.14 -3.18
N GLN A 76 13.37 19.91 -3.24
CA GLN A 76 14.81 19.66 -3.36
C GLN A 76 15.33 19.79 -4.79
N ALA A 77 14.46 19.63 -5.80
CA ALA A 77 14.84 19.69 -7.20
C ALA A 77 15.14 21.11 -7.71
N ASP A 78 14.72 22.16 -6.99
CA ASP A 78 15.08 23.55 -7.30
C ASP A 78 15.79 24.28 -6.13
N PRO A 79 17.12 24.08 -5.98
CA PRO A 79 17.94 24.87 -5.07
C PRO A 79 18.38 26.22 -5.67
N ARG A 80 18.04 26.53 -6.94
CA ARG A 80 18.64 27.64 -7.71
C ARG A 80 17.86 28.96 -7.62
N LEU A 81 16.60 28.93 -7.18
CA LEU A 81 15.88 30.16 -6.84
C LEU A 81 16.40 30.85 -5.56
N GLY A 82 17.12 30.12 -4.69
CA GLY A 82 17.70 30.69 -3.47
C GLY A 82 18.91 31.61 -3.69
N SER A 83 19.59 31.52 -4.84
CA SER A 83 20.76 32.34 -5.18
C SER A 83 20.44 33.55 -6.07
N LEU A 84 19.18 33.75 -6.46
CA LEU A 84 18.76 34.85 -7.36
C LEU A 84 18.18 36.06 -6.60
N ILE A 85 18.09 35.96 -5.27
CA ILE A 85 17.54 36.98 -4.36
C ILE A 85 18.58 37.39 -3.30
N ALA A 86 19.84 36.96 -3.46
CA ALA A 86 20.97 37.30 -2.60
C ALA A 86 21.99 38.13 -3.39
#